data_AF-A0A661J7Q7-F1
#
_entry.id   AF-A0A661J7Q7-F1
#
_cell.length_a   1.000
_cell.length_b   1.000
_cell.length_c   1.000
_cell.angle_alpha   90.00
_cell.angle_beta   90.00
_cell.angle_gamma   90.00
#
_symmetry.space_group_name_H-M   'P 1'
#
loop_
_entity.id
_entity.type
_entity.pdbx_description
1 polymer ?
#
loop_
_entity_poly.entity_id
_entity_poly.type
_entity_poly.pdbx_seq_one_letter_code
_entity_poly.pdbx_strand_id
1 'polypeptide(L)' 'LSDKSLDGRGNYTLGIKEHIIFPEIEYDKIDKIKGLNITIVTTAKTDEEGKALLKMMGMPFKN' A
#
# COMPACT_ATOMS: atom_id res chain seq x y z
N LEU A 1 8.03 -3.75 -3.81
CA LEU A 1 7.40 -3.49 -2.52
C LEU A 1 8.14 -4.31 -1.47
N SER A 2 8.74 -3.68 -0.47
CA SER A 2 9.57 -4.37 0.52
C SER A 2 8.70 -5.16 1.50
N ASP A 3 9.13 -6.36 1.84
CA ASP A 3 8.55 -7.18 2.93
C ASP A 3 8.67 -6.50 4.31
N LYS A 4 9.47 -5.43 4.44
CA LYS A 4 9.67 -4.65 5.68
C LYS A 4 8.56 -3.64 6.00
N SER A 5 7.49 -3.60 5.20
CA SER A 5 6.40 -2.64 5.35
C SER A 5 5.24 -3.18 6.22
N LEU A 6 5.42 -4.34 6.86
CA LEU A 6 4.50 -4.92 7.83
C LEU A 6 4.85 -4.45 9.26
N ASP A 7 3.83 -4.32 10.11
CA ASP A 7 3.96 -3.74 11.46
C ASP A 7 4.03 -4.77 12.62
N GLY A 8 4.14 -6.06 12.32
CA GLY A 8 4.12 -7.14 13.31
C GLY A 8 2.71 -7.62 13.67
N ARG A 9 1.66 -6.92 13.22
CA ARG A 9 0.25 -7.26 13.48
C ARG A 9 -0.50 -7.52 12.18
N GLY A 10 0.22 -7.82 11.09
CA GLY A 10 -0.40 -8.08 9.79
C GLY A 10 -0.99 -6.83 9.12
N ASN A 11 -0.66 -5.62 9.58
CA ASN A 11 -1.01 -4.40 8.86
C ASN A 11 0.13 -4.01 7.93
N TYR A 12 -0.24 -3.55 6.74
CA TYR A 12 0.74 -3.20 5.71
C TYR A 12 0.65 -1.73 5.35
N THR A 13 1.77 -1.01 5.39
CA THR A 13 1.83 0.40 5.00
C THR A 13 2.68 0.59 3.75
N LEU A 14 2.09 1.22 2.73
CA LEU A 14 2.76 1.57 1.48
C LEU A 14 2.73 3.08 1.25
N GLY A 15 3.84 3.60 0.75
CA GLY A 15 3.96 4.97 0.29
C GLY A 15 3.92 5.03 -1.23
N ILE A 16 2.95 5.77 -1.77
CA ILE A 16 2.89 6.18 -3.17
C ILE A 16 3.53 7.57 -3.26
N LYS A 17 4.59 7.71 -4.05
CA LYS A 17 5.28 9.00 -4.21
C LYS A 17 4.43 10.02 -4.96
N GLU A 18 3.60 9.54 -5.88
CA GLU A 18 2.85 10.37 -6.81
C GLU A 18 1.40 9.86 -6.87
N HIS A 19 0.46 10.59 -6.27
CA HIS A 19 -0.96 10.21 -6.26
C HIS A 19 -1.65 10.33 -7.64
N ILE A 20 -0.96 10.88 -8.65
CA ILE A 20 -1.46 11.04 -10.03
C ILE A 20 -1.53 9.73 -10.82
N ILE A 21 -1.13 8.60 -10.21
CA ILE A 21 -1.27 7.27 -10.83
C ILE A 21 -2.74 6.83 -10.96
N PHE A 22 -3.65 7.49 -10.24
CA PHE A 22 -5.07 7.19 -10.28
C PHE A 22 -5.73 7.99 -11.41
N PRO A 23 -6.49 7.34 -12.31
CA PRO A 23 -7.15 8.02 -13.42
C PRO A 23 -8.24 9.00 -12.96
N GLU A 24 -8.72 8.89 -11.72
CA GLU A 24 -9.68 9.83 -11.12
C GLU A 24 -9.06 11.21 -10.81
N ILE A 25 -7.74 11.34 -10.85
CA ILE A 25 -7.03 12.56 -10.49
C ILE A 25 -6.70 13.37 -11.76
N GLU A 26 -7.36 14.52 -11.92
CA GLU A 26 -7.08 15.46 -13.01
C GLU A 26 -5.75 16.19 -12.78
N TYR A 27 -4.70 15.80 -13.53
CA TYR A 27 -3.36 16.39 -13.43
C TYR A 27 -3.36 17.92 -13.56
N ASP A 28 -4.17 18.47 -14.47
CA ASP A 28 -4.22 19.90 -14.76
C ASP A 28 -4.78 20.76 -13.60
N LYS A 29 -5.45 20.16 -12.63
CA LYS A 29 -5.99 20.86 -11.44
C LYS A 29 -5.05 20.80 -10.23
N ILE A 30 -3.90 20.14 -10.34
CA ILE A 30 -3.00 19.90 -9.22
C ILE A 30 -1.80 20.84 -9.30
N ASP A 31 -1.67 21.68 -8.29
CA ASP A 31 -0.59 22.67 -8.20
C ASP A 31 0.75 22.03 -7.76
N LYS A 32 0.71 20.92 -7.00
CA LYS A 32 1.90 20.18 -6.52
C LYS A 32 1.63 18.69 -6.39
N ILE A 33 2.57 17.86 -6.89
CA ILE A 33 2.57 16.42 -6.66
C ILE A 33 2.78 16.15 -5.16
N LYS A 34 1.81 15.49 -4.53
CA LYS A 34 1.87 15.04 -3.15
C LYS A 34 2.07 13.53 -3.10
N GLY A 35 2.85 13.08 -2.11
CA GLY A 35 2.90 11.67 -1.74
C GLY A 35 1.63 11.27 -0.99
N LEU A 36 1.25 10.01 -1.12
CA LEU A 36 0.12 9.39 -0.44
C LEU A 36 0.62 8.17 0.33
N ASN A 37 0.31 8.10 1.62
CA ASN A 37 0.56 6.90 2.42
C ASN A 37 -0.76 6.16 2.59
N ILE A 38 -0.78 4.87 2.24
CA ILE A 38 -1.93 3.99 2.39
C ILE A 38 -1.55 2.90 3.39
N THR A 39 -2.34 2.77 4.45
CA THR A 39 -2.22 1.67 5.42
C THR A 39 -3.41 0.74 5.26
N ILE A 40 -3.13 -0.52 4.96
CA ILE A 40 -4.12 -1.59 4.89
C ILE A 40 -4.14 -2.25 6.26
N VAL A 41 -5.23 -2.03 6.99
CA VAL A 41 -5.49 -2.66 8.29
C VAL A 41 -6.23 -3.96 8.03
N THR A 42 -5.68 -5.08 8.52
CA THR A 42 -6.31 -6.39 8.37
C THR A 42 -6.65 -6.98 9.74
N THR A 43 -7.47 -8.04 9.76
CA THR A 43 -7.79 -8.78 10.98
C THR A 43 -6.74 -9.83 11.33
N ALA A 44 -5.65 -9.93 10.56
CA ALA A 44 -4.57 -10.86 10.81
C ALA A 44 -3.90 -10.57 12.16
N LYS A 45 -3.38 -11.61 12.81
CA LYS A 45 -2.64 -11.44 14.08
C LYS A 45 -1.14 -11.45 13.87
N THR A 46 -0.69 -11.97 12.73
CA THR A 46 0.71 -12.10 12.37
C THR A 46 0.98 -11.52 10.99
N ASP A 47 2.24 -11.16 10.75
CA ASP A 47 2.70 -10.65 9.46
C ASP A 47 2.60 -11.69 8.34
N GLU A 48 2.76 -12.98 8.68
CA GLU A 48 2.63 -14.07 7.71
C GLU A 48 1.19 -14.18 7.19
N GLU A 49 0.20 -14.13 8.09
CA GLU A 49 -1.22 -14.14 7.75
C GLU A 49 -1.59 -12.90 6.91
N GLY A 50 -1.15 -11.71 7.35
CA GLY A 50 -1.40 -10.45 6.63
C GLY A 50 -0.77 -10.46 5.22
N LYS A 51 0.47 -10.94 5.10
CA LYS A 51 1.16 -11.08 3.81
C LYS A 51 0.48 -12.10 2.90
N ALA A 52 0.09 -13.24 3.42
CA ALA A 52 -0.60 -14.27 2.66
C ALA A 52 -1.95 -13.76 2.12
N LEU A 53 -2.73 -13.07 2.95
CA LEU A 53 -3.99 -12.45 2.54
C LEU A 53 -3.77 -11.44 1.41
N LEU A 54 -2.84 -10.50 1.59
CA LEU A 54 -2.56 -9.46 0.59
C LEU A 54 -2.02 -10.07 -0.72
N LYS A 55 -1.21 -11.14 -0.63
CA LYS A 55 -0.69 -11.85 -1.80
C LYS A 55 -1.82 -12.55 -2.57
N MET A 56 -2.76 -13.18 -1.86
CA MET A 56 -3.95 -13.80 -2.47
C MET A 56 -4.91 -12.76 -3.06
N MET A 57 -4.97 -11.56 -2.49
CA MET A 57 -5.73 -10.42 -3.04
C MET A 57 -5.09 -9.80 -4.29
N GLY A 58 -3.93 -10.29 -4.74
CA GLY A 58 -3.25 -9.80 -5.94
C GLY A 58 -2.31 -8.63 -5.69
N MET A 59 -1.92 -8.37 -4.45
CA MET A 59 -0.97 -7.31 -4.14
C MET A 59 0.44 -7.67 -4.65
N PRO A 60 1.10 -6.81 -5.44
CA PRO A 60 2.38 -7.12 -6.07
C PRO A 60 3.56 -6.96 -5.10
N PHE A 61 3.72 -7.90 -4.18
CA PHE A 61 4.94 -7.97 -3.36
C PHE A 61 6.16 -8.25 -4.24
N LYS A 62 7.26 -7.52 -4.02
CA LYS A 62 8.55 -7.94 -4.60
C LYS A 62 9.04 -9.10 -3.73
N ASN A 63 9.15 -10.29 -4.30
CA ASN A 63 9.97 -11.36 -3.72
C ASN A 63 11.42 -10.91 -3.59
#